data_AF-A0A8J8PL15-F1
#
_entry.id   AF-A0A8J8PL15-F1
#
_cell.length_a   1.000
_cell.length_b   1.000
_cell.length_c   1.000
_cell.angle_alpha   90.00
_cell.angle_beta   90.00
_cell.angle_gamma   90.00
#
_symmetry.space_group_name_H-M   'P 1'
#
loop_
_entity.id
_entity.type
_entity.pdbx_description
1 polymer ?
#
loop_
_entity_poly.entity_id
_entity_poly.type
_entity_poly.pdbx_seq_one_letter_code
_entity_poly.pdbx_strand_id
1 'polypeptide(L)' 'MTEIEEDKILEIIKGSNKDGVTISVIYGKLGISVRAKADEGKREEVKKLLDDLIKKGAIKEKTKGKTKRYYFVKEV' A
#
# COMPACT_ATOMS: atom_id res chain seq x y z
N MET A 1 16.56 6.67 10.64
CA MET A 1 15.77 5.49 10.20
C MET A 1 14.77 6.02 9.20
N THR A 2 14.63 5.42 8.02
CA THR A 2 13.65 5.91 7.03
C THR A 2 12.27 5.44 7.48
N GLU A 3 11.56 6.32 8.18
CA GLU A 3 10.21 6.06 8.68
C GLU A 3 9.25 6.02 7.48
N ILE A 4 8.48 4.94 7.35
CA ILE A 4 7.46 4.81 6.31
C ILE A 4 6.20 5.44 6.87
N GLU A 5 5.86 6.62 6.36
CA GLU A 5 4.71 7.39 6.86
C GLU A 5 3.40 6.86 6.24
N GLU A 6 2.36 6.72 7.08
CA GLU A 6 1.00 6.38 6.64
C GLU A 6 0.48 7.35 5.57
N ASP A 7 0.79 8.63 5.72
CA ASP A 7 0.33 9.69 4.82
C ASP A 7 0.87 9.52 3.39
N LYS A 8 2.14 9.11 3.24
CA LYS A 8 2.72 8.77 1.93
C LYS A 8 2.03 7.59 1.26
N ILE A 9 1.69 6.55 2.03
CA ILE A 9 0.93 5.40 1.51
C ILE A 9 -0.44 5.86 1.03
N LEU A 10 -1.11 6.71 1.81
CA LEU A 10 -2.39 7.31 1.42
C LEU A 10 -2.27 8.16 0.16
N GLU A 11 -1.26 9.03 0.04
CA GLU A 11 -1.00 9.80 -1.18
C GLU A 11 -0.81 8.91 -2.41
N ILE A 12 -0.05 7.83 -2.29
CA ILE A 12 0.16 6.87 -3.39
C ILE A 12 -1.17 6.23 -3.81
N ILE A 13 -2.02 5.88 -2.84
CA ILE A 13 -3.33 5.27 -3.10
C ILE A 13 -4.30 6.31 -3.69
N LYS A 14 -4.33 7.54 -3.17
CA LYS A 14 -5.15 8.67 -3.67
C LYS A 14 -4.78 9.06 -5.09
N GLY A 15 -3.47 9.09 -5.39
CA GLY A 15 -2.96 9.37 -6.73
C GLY A 15 -3.24 8.24 -7.73
N SER A 16 -3.72 7.08 -7.27
CA SER A 16 -4.17 6.01 -8.14
C SER A 16 -5.62 6.24 -8.55
N ASN A 17 -5.90 6.10 -9.85
CA ASN A 17 -7.27 6.19 -10.40
C ASN A 17 -8.23 5.17 -9.76
N LYS A 18 -9.53 5.28 -10.09
CA LYS A 18 -10.66 4.47 -9.57
C LYS A 18 -10.48 2.94 -9.54
N ASP A 19 -9.51 2.38 -10.25
CA ASP A 19 -9.16 0.95 -10.19
C ASP A 19 -8.34 0.53 -8.96
N GLY A 20 -7.79 1.49 -8.21
CA GLY A 20 -6.90 1.26 -7.08
C GLY A 20 -5.48 0.89 -7.48
N VAL A 21 -4.60 0.79 -6.48
CA VAL A 21 -3.17 0.53 -6.61
C VAL A 21 -2.82 -0.83 -6.02
N THR A 22 -1.86 -1.55 -6.61
CA THR A 22 -1.39 -2.82 -6.04
C THR A 22 -0.24 -2.59 -5.05
N ILE A 23 -0.06 -3.50 -4.10
CA ILE A 23 1.04 -3.39 -3.11
C ILE A 23 2.42 -3.28 -3.77
N SER A 24 2.63 -3.91 -4.93
CA SER A 24 3.87 -3.81 -5.69
C SER A 24 4.15 -2.39 -6.20
N VAL A 25 3.11 -1.66 -6.58
CA VAL A 25 3.24 -0.25 -7.00
C VAL A 25 3.53 0.64 -5.80
N ILE A 26 2.92 0.37 -4.65
CA ILE A 26 3.20 1.07 -3.39
C ILE A 26 4.68 0.89 -3.02
N TYR A 27 5.18 -0.34 -3.06
CA TYR A 27 6.60 -0.61 -2.84
C TYR A 27 7.49 0.16 -3.82
N GLY A 28 7.18 0.13 -5.12
CA GLY A 28 7.95 0.84 -6.13
C GLY A 28 7.99 2.36 -5.90
N LYS A 29 6.86 2.97 -5.49
CA LYS A 29 6.77 4.40 -5.16
C LYS A 29 7.53 4.77 -3.89
N LEU A 30 7.59 3.86 -2.92
CA LEU A 30 8.38 4.01 -1.70
C LEU A 30 9.87 3.66 -1.87
N GLY A 31 10.29 3.25 -3.08
CA GLY A 31 11.66 2.79 -3.34
C GLY A 31 12.01 1.45 -2.68
N ILE A 32 11.00 0.67 -2.30
CA ILE A 32 11.14 -0.62 -1.63
C ILE A 32 11.24 -1.71 -2.70
N SER A 33 12.35 -2.44 -2.74
CA SER A 33 12.51 -3.54 -3.69
C SER A 33 11.96 -4.85 -3.13
N VAL A 34 11.08 -5.51 -3.89
CA VAL A 34 10.52 -6.82 -3.51
C VAL A 34 11.54 -7.96 -3.49
N ARG A 35 12.72 -7.75 -4.08
CA ARG A 35 13.81 -8.73 -4.12
C ARG A 35 14.94 -8.42 -3.13
N ALA A 36 14.99 -7.19 -2.62
CA ALA A 36 16.05 -6.79 -1.69
C ALA A 36 15.75 -7.30 -0.28
N LYS A 37 16.66 -8.09 0.27
CA LYS A 37 16.55 -8.60 1.64
C LYS A 37 16.56 -7.46 2.67
N ALA A 38 17.33 -6.40 2.41
CA ALA A 38 17.39 -5.21 3.25
C ALA A 38 16.03 -4.48 3.38
N ASP A 39 15.14 -4.66 2.40
CA ASP A 39 13.81 -4.04 2.39
C ASP A 39 12.71 -4.98 2.91
N GLU A 40 13.06 -6.18 3.41
CA GLU A 40 12.09 -7.11 3.97
C GLU A 40 11.29 -6.52 5.14
N GLY A 41 11.96 -5.91 6.11
CA GLY A 41 11.29 -5.23 7.22
C GLY A 41 10.38 -4.10 6.75
N LYS A 42 10.83 -3.30 5.77
CA LYS A 42 10.02 -2.23 5.16
C LYS A 42 8.77 -2.76 4.48
N ARG A 43 8.85 -3.93 3.83
CA ARG A 43 7.69 -4.57 3.20
C ARG A 43 6.67 -5.01 4.24
N GLU A 44 7.12 -5.54 5.38
CA GLU A 44 6.23 -5.91 6.48
C GLU A 44 5.58 -4.69 7.14
N GLU A 45 6.34 -3.62 7.33
CA GLU A 45 5.83 -2.33 7.84
C GLU A 45 4.72 -1.78 6.95
N VAL A 46 4.94 -1.69 5.63
CA VAL A 46 3.90 -1.24 4.67
C VAL A 46 2.66 -2.12 4.73
N LYS A 47 2.80 -3.45 4.87
CA LYS A 47 1.65 -4.34 5.01
C LYS A 47 0.86 -4.05 6.29
N LYS A 48 1.54 -3.81 7.41
CA LYS A 48 0.89 -3.45 8.69
C LYS A 48 0.16 -2.12 8.57
N LEU A 49 0.79 -1.10 7.97
CA LEU A 49 0.15 0.20 7.77
C LEU A 49 -1.06 0.10 6.84
N LEU A 50 -0.99 -0.69 5.78
CA LEU A 50 -2.15 -0.95 4.92
C LEU A 50 -3.30 -1.64 5.68
N ASP A 51 -3.00 -2.65 6.50
CA ASP A 51 -4.00 -3.32 7.34
C ASP A 51 -4.64 -2.35 8.34
N ASP A 52 -3.84 -1.47 8.96
CA ASP A 52 -4.31 -0.46 9.89
C ASP A 52 -5.18 0.60 9.20
N LEU A 53 -4.79 1.07 8.02
CA LEU A 53 -5.60 1.99 7.19
C LEU A 53 -6.92 1.36 6.74
N ILE A 54 -6.94 0.05 6.47
CA ILE A 54 -8.18 -0.69 6.17
C ILE A 54 -9.06 -0.76 7.41
N LYS A 55 -8.49 -1.08 8.57
CA LYS A 55 -9.22 -1.13 9.86
C LYS A 55 -9.78 0.23 10.26
N LYS A 56 -9.03 1.30 10.05
CA LYS A 56 -9.46 2.71 10.22
C LYS A 56 -10.55 3.11 9.21
N GLY A 57 -10.75 2.33 8.14
CA GLY A 57 -11.72 2.63 7.08
C GLY A 57 -11.27 3.73 6.11
N ALA A 58 -10.00 4.15 6.17
CA ALA A 58 -9.42 5.15 5.28
C ALA A 58 -9.27 4.63 3.84
N ILE A 59 -8.95 3.34 3.70
CA ILE A 59 -8.83 2.66 2.41
C ILE A 59 -9.65 1.38 2.40
N LYS A 60 -9.93 0.87 1.21
CA LYS A 60 -10.52 -0.45 0.98
C LYS A 60 -9.58 -1.31 0.14
N GLU A 61 -9.54 -2.61 0.44
CA GLU A 61 -8.95 -3.58 -0.47
C GLU A 61 -10.02 -4.24 -1.35
N LYS A 62 -9.66 -4.53 -2.59
CA LYS A 62 -10.46 -5.34 -3.53
C LYS A 62 -9.53 -6.30 -4.23
N THR A 63 -9.86 -7.57 -4.16
CA THR A 63 -9.14 -8.60 -4.91
C THR A 63 -9.72 -8.68 -6.32
N LYS A 64 -8.89 -8.46 -7.35
CA LYS A 64 -9.29 -8.57 -8.77
C LYS A 64 -8.55 -9.79 -9.37
N GLY A 65 -9.29 -10.81 -9.75
CA GLY A 65 -8.73 -12.09 -10.22
C GLY A 65 -8.29 -13.02 -9.09
N LYS A 66 -7.39 -13.98 -9.37
CA LYS A 66 -7.04 -15.06 -8.43
C LYS A 66 -6.10 -14.65 -7.29
N THR A 67 -5.29 -13.58 -7.44
CA THR A 67 -4.23 -13.26 -6.45
C THR A 67 -3.87 -11.78 -6.30
N LYS A 68 -4.43 -10.87 -7.11
CA LYS A 68 -4.03 -9.45 -7.06
C LYS A 68 -4.96 -8.65 -6.15
N ARG A 69 -4.38 -8.08 -5.08
CA ARG A 69 -5.04 -7.13 -4.18
C ARG A 69 -4.80 -5.71 -4.66
N TYR A 70 -5.87 -4.95 -4.76
CA TYR A 70 -5.89 -3.53 -5.12
C TYR A 70 -6.41 -2.73 -3.94
N TYR A 71 -5.76 -1.63 -3.63
CA TYR A 71 -6.09 -0.71 -2.55
C TYR A 71 -6.58 0.59 -3.16
N PHE A 72 -7.68 1.14 -2.66
CA PHE A 72 -8.25 2.40 -3.13
C PHE A 72 -8.80 3.17 -1.93
N VAL A 73 -8.75 4.49 -2.01
CA VAL A 73 -9.28 5.34 -0.97
C VAL A 73 -10.80 5.27 -1.03
N LYS A 74 -11.43 5.14 0.13
CA LYS A 74 -12.87 5.26 0.22
C LYS A 74 -13.18 6.76 0.12
N GLU A 75 -13.61 7.23 -1.06
CA GLU A 75 -14.30 8.53 -1.13
C GLU A 75 -15.52 8.42 -0.21
N VAL A 76 -15.55 9.27 0.82
CA VAL A 76 -16.63 9.37 1.81
C VAL A 76 -17.67 10.34 1.30
#